data_AF-A0A6L8XZ72-F1
#
_entry.id   AF-A0A6L8XZ72-F1
#
_cell.length_a   1.000
_cell.length_b   1.000
_cell.length_c   1.000
_cell.angle_alpha   90.00
_cell.angle_beta   90.00
_cell.angle_gamma   90.00
#
_symmetry.space_group_name_H-M   'P 1'
#
loop_
_entity.id
_entity.type
_entity.pdbx_description
1 polymer ?
#
loop_
_entity_poly.entity_id
_entity_poly.type
_entity_poly.pdbx_seq_one_letter_code
_entity_poly.pdbx_strand_id
1 'polypeptide(L)'
;MKQITNIRKAVCTMANELKKEGYTLSQAFRKAWRRIKLSMKIRAVGTTAGNIQERLAFIKQFPVDTMQAELVREPENPFDKNAIKIVVHLRSINRKTVIGYVPRGLAAGLAAVIDAGVNVKAELLQILGGYSYKESYGCLLDITI
;
A
#
# COMPACT_ATOMS: atom_id res chain seq x y z
N MET A 1 -22.00 -14.90 0.43
CA MET A 1 -22.35 -13.74 1.31
C MET A 1 -21.15 -12.99 1.90
N LYS A 2 -20.15 -13.66 2.52
CA LYS A 2 -19.03 -12.98 3.23
C LYS A 2 -18.29 -11.91 2.40
N GLN A 3 -18.07 -12.16 1.11
CA GLN A 3 -17.35 -11.23 0.22
C GLN A 3 -18.09 -9.91 -0.01
N ILE A 4 -19.42 -9.94 -0.22
CA ILE A 4 -20.22 -8.72 -0.41
C ILE A 4 -20.23 -7.88 0.87
N THR A 5 -20.32 -8.53 2.03
CA THR A 5 -20.27 -7.84 3.33
C THR A 5 -18.92 -7.16 3.55
N ASN A 6 -17.81 -7.81 3.20
CA ASN A 6 -16.47 -7.24 3.30
C ASN A 6 -16.30 -6.00 2.41
N ILE A 7 -16.79 -6.06 1.16
CA ILE A 7 -16.76 -4.91 0.24
C ILE A 7 -17.56 -3.74 0.80
N ARG A 8 -18.80 -3.97 1.26
CA ARG A 8 -19.63 -2.90 1.84
C ARG A 8 -18.99 -2.31 3.09
N LYS A 9 -18.44 -3.15 3.97
CA LYS A 9 -17.72 -2.73 5.17
C LYS A 9 -16.53 -1.85 4.80
N ALA A 10 -15.68 -2.29 3.87
CA ALA A 10 -14.54 -1.52 3.39
C ALA A 10 -14.96 -0.17 2.81
N VAL A 11 -16.05 -0.15 2.02
CA VAL A 11 -16.54 1.07 1.37
C VAL A 11 -17.02 2.07 2.40
N CYS A 12 -17.86 1.64 3.34
CA CYS A 12 -18.34 2.51 4.41
C CYS A 12 -17.18 3.03 5.27
N THR A 13 -16.24 2.17 5.65
CA THR A 13 -15.08 2.55 6.45
C THR A 13 -14.22 3.59 5.72
N MET A 14 -13.84 3.34 4.47
CA MET A 14 -13.02 4.27 3.69
C MET A 14 -13.77 5.58 3.37
N ALA A 15 -15.07 5.52 3.10
CA ALA A 15 -15.88 6.71 2.87
C ALA A 15 -15.97 7.59 4.13
N ASN A 16 -16.06 7.00 5.31
CA ASN A 16 -16.07 7.75 6.57
C ASN A 16 -14.74 8.48 6.81
N GLU A 17 -13.59 7.85 6.50
CA GLU A 17 -12.30 8.52 6.58
C GLU A 17 -12.17 9.66 5.56
N LEU A 18 -12.59 9.43 4.31
CA LEU A 18 -12.65 10.49 3.30
C LEU A 18 -13.58 11.64 3.72
N LYS A 19 -14.67 11.35 4.44
CA LYS A 19 -15.55 12.40 4.94
C LYS A 19 -14.85 13.29 5.97
N LYS A 20 -14.02 12.71 6.84
CA LYS A 20 -13.19 13.45 7.82
C LYS A 20 -12.14 14.32 7.14
N GLU A 21 -11.64 13.91 5.97
CA GLU A 21 -10.71 14.69 5.13
C GLU A 21 -11.40 15.87 4.39
N GLY A 22 -12.72 16.06 4.54
CA GLY A 22 -13.44 17.21 4.00
C GLY A 22 -14.24 16.95 2.72
N TYR A 23 -14.27 15.72 2.20
CA TYR A 23 -15.10 15.39 1.05
C TYR A 23 -16.61 15.48 1.36
N THR A 24 -17.45 15.72 0.35
CA THR A 24 -18.90 15.54 0.53
C THR A 24 -19.24 14.04 0.65
N LEU A 25 -20.39 13.70 1.22
CA LEU A 25 -20.80 12.30 1.40
C LEU A 25 -20.81 11.55 0.05
N SER A 26 -21.41 12.16 -0.97
CA SER A 26 -21.47 11.59 -2.32
C SER A 26 -20.07 11.39 -2.93
N GLN A 27 -19.18 12.36 -2.78
CA GLN A 27 -17.80 12.25 -3.27
C GLN A 27 -17.03 11.14 -2.54
N ALA A 28 -17.16 11.06 -1.21
CA ALA A 28 -16.49 10.07 -0.38
C ALA A 28 -16.89 8.64 -0.78
N PHE A 29 -18.19 8.37 -0.89
CA PHE A 29 -18.69 7.05 -1.30
C PHE A 29 -18.29 6.68 -2.73
N ARG A 30 -18.39 7.60 -3.70
CA ARG A 30 -17.97 7.34 -5.08
C ARG A 30 -16.47 7.02 -5.16
N LYS A 31 -15.64 7.77 -4.42
CA LYS A 31 -14.19 7.58 -4.40
C LYS A 31 -13.81 6.28 -3.69
N ALA A 32 -14.43 5.96 -2.54
CA ALA A 32 -14.23 4.71 -1.83
C ALA A 32 -14.65 3.50 -2.68
N TRP A 33 -15.84 3.55 -3.31
CA TRP A 33 -16.31 2.49 -4.20
C TRP A 33 -15.34 2.23 -5.34
N ARG A 34 -14.87 3.28 -6.02
CA ARG A 34 -13.88 3.15 -7.10
C ARG A 34 -12.58 2.49 -6.61
N ARG A 35 -12.10 2.88 -5.43
CA ARG A 35 -10.87 2.35 -4.82
C ARG A 35 -10.99 0.88 -4.38
N ILE A 36 -12.17 0.42 -4.00
CA ILE A 36 -12.37 -0.94 -3.46
C ILE A 36 -12.80 -1.92 -4.54
N LYS A 37 -13.64 -1.48 -5.49
CA LYS A 37 -14.07 -2.35 -6.59
C LYS A 37 -13.04 -2.49 -7.69
N LEU A 38 -12.21 -1.46 -7.89
CA LEU A 38 -11.07 -1.54 -8.80
C LEU A 38 -9.80 -1.79 -7.99
N SER A 39 -8.74 -2.20 -8.67
CA SER A 39 -7.43 -2.28 -8.05
C SER A 39 -6.79 -0.89 -7.96
N MET A 40 -6.01 -0.66 -6.91
CA MET A 40 -5.34 0.61 -6.65
C MET A 40 -3.85 0.46 -6.96
N LYS A 41 -3.45 0.96 -8.13
CA LYS A 41 -2.03 1.12 -8.46
C LYS A 41 -1.44 2.29 -7.69
N ILE A 42 -0.46 2.02 -6.84
CA ILE A 42 0.21 3.03 -6.04
C ILE A 42 1.72 2.99 -6.23
N ARG A 43 2.35 4.15 -6.08
CA ARG A 43 3.80 4.23 -5.90
C ARG A 43 4.10 4.28 -4.41
N ALA A 44 5.02 3.43 -3.96
CA ALA A 44 5.53 3.51 -2.59
C ALA A 44 6.20 4.87 -2.36
N VAL A 45 6.00 5.44 -1.17
CA VAL A 45 6.67 6.68 -0.72
C VAL A 45 7.69 6.36 0.35
N GLY A 46 8.60 7.31 0.61
CA GLY A 46 9.70 7.11 1.55
C GLY A 46 10.77 6.15 1.05
N THR A 47 10.85 5.90 -0.26
CA THR A 47 11.84 4.97 -0.83
C THR A 47 13.27 5.47 -0.72
N THR A 48 13.48 6.77 -0.53
CA THR A 48 14.80 7.41 -0.39
C THR A 48 15.28 7.53 1.06
N ALA A 49 14.46 7.11 2.04
CA ALA A 49 14.82 7.22 3.45
C ALA A 49 15.64 6.02 3.93
N GLY A 50 16.72 6.29 4.68
CA GLY A 50 17.61 5.26 5.21
C GLY A 50 18.12 4.32 4.12
N ASN A 51 18.22 3.03 4.43
CA ASN A 51 18.81 2.03 3.53
C ASN A 51 17.79 1.45 2.53
N ILE A 52 16.67 2.13 2.26
CA ILE A 52 15.61 1.60 1.38
C ILE A 52 16.08 1.56 -0.09
N GLN A 53 16.92 2.51 -0.52
CA GLN A 53 17.49 2.49 -1.88
C GLN A 53 18.35 1.25 -2.13
N GLU A 54 19.24 0.91 -1.18
CA GLU A 54 20.06 -0.30 -1.25
C GLU A 54 19.21 -1.57 -1.25
N ARG A 55 18.17 -1.61 -0.41
CA ARG A 55 17.20 -2.72 -0.38
C ARG A 55 16.49 -2.86 -1.72
N LEU A 56 16.02 -1.77 -2.31
CA LEU A 56 15.36 -1.80 -3.62
C LEU A 56 16.32 -2.23 -4.73
N ALA A 57 17.57 -1.77 -4.70
CA ALA A 57 18.60 -2.19 -5.64
C ALA A 57 18.88 -3.70 -5.54
N PHE A 58 18.97 -4.23 -4.32
CA PHE A 58 19.12 -5.68 -4.08
C PHE A 58 17.93 -6.48 -4.59
N ILE A 59 16.70 -6.05 -4.28
CA ILE A 59 15.48 -6.76 -4.68
C ILE A 59 15.30 -6.75 -6.20
N LYS A 60 15.72 -5.68 -6.89
CA LYS A 60 15.63 -5.57 -8.36
C LYS A 60 16.35 -6.69 -9.11
N GLN A 61 17.31 -7.37 -8.47
CA GLN A 61 18.05 -8.48 -9.06
C GLN A 61 17.20 -9.76 -9.20
N PHE A 62 16.07 -9.83 -8.49
CA PHE A 62 15.21 -11.01 -8.48
C PHE A 62 13.94 -10.79 -9.33
N PRO A 63 13.40 -11.84 -9.96
CA PRO A 63 12.11 -11.77 -10.66
C PRO A 63 10.96 -11.44 -9.71
N VAL A 64 10.05 -10.55 -10.13
CA VAL A 64 8.96 -10.02 -9.30
C VAL A 64 7.96 -11.10 -8.87
N ASP A 65 7.73 -12.10 -9.70
CA ASP A 65 6.88 -13.27 -9.45
C ASP A 65 7.38 -14.16 -8.29
N THR A 66 8.67 -14.10 -7.97
CA THR A 66 9.25 -14.79 -6.80
C THR A 66 9.04 -14.03 -5.48
N MET A 67 8.42 -12.86 -5.55
CA MET A 67 8.21 -11.97 -4.41
C MET A 67 6.76 -11.98 -3.95
N GLN A 68 6.55 -11.64 -2.69
CA GLN A 68 5.22 -11.39 -2.15
C GLN A 68 5.24 -10.05 -1.41
N ALA A 69 4.28 -9.17 -1.72
CA ALA A 69 4.10 -7.94 -0.99
C ALA A 69 3.06 -8.11 0.13
N GLU A 70 3.31 -7.46 1.25
CA GLU A 70 2.44 -7.44 2.43
C GLU A 70 2.33 -6.00 2.94
N LEU A 71 1.13 -5.62 3.36
CA LEU A 71 0.86 -4.33 3.99
C LEU A 71 0.80 -4.52 5.51
N VAL A 72 1.71 -3.87 6.22
CA VAL A 72 1.83 -4.01 7.68
C VAL A 72 1.55 -2.68 8.35
N ARG A 73 0.57 -2.65 9.26
CA ARG A 73 0.23 -1.45 10.05
C ARG A 73 1.39 -1.05 10.97
N GLU A 74 1.60 0.24 11.12
CA GLU A 74 2.54 0.82 12.08
C GLU A 74 1.86 1.97 12.84
N PRO A 75 0.98 1.66 13.81
CA PRO A 75 0.22 2.67 14.54
C PRO A 75 1.08 3.58 15.43
N GLU A 76 2.21 3.06 15.92
CA GLU A 76 3.17 3.79 16.77
C GLU A 76 4.16 4.65 15.97
N ASN A 77 3.92 4.86 14.67
CA ASN A 77 4.78 5.71 13.86
C ASN A 77 4.68 7.18 14.34
N PRO A 78 5.80 7.85 14.66
CA PRO A 78 5.79 9.18 15.26
C PRO A 78 5.29 10.29 14.32
N PHE A 79 5.28 10.04 13.00
CA PHE A 79 4.89 11.02 11.99
C PHE A 79 3.45 10.82 11.47
N ASP A 80 2.98 9.56 11.44
CA ASP A 80 1.65 9.21 10.95
C ASP A 80 1.11 7.93 11.59
N LYS A 81 0.13 8.04 12.51
CA LYS A 81 -0.56 6.89 13.13
C LYS A 81 -1.25 5.95 12.11
N ASN A 82 -1.52 6.44 10.91
CA ASN A 82 -2.11 5.65 9.83
C ASN A 82 -1.05 5.01 8.94
N ALA A 83 0.24 5.07 9.29
CA ALA A 83 1.32 4.52 8.49
C ALA A 83 1.11 3.01 8.22
N ILE A 84 1.38 2.64 6.96
CA ILE A 84 1.34 1.26 6.49
C ILE A 84 2.66 1.00 5.77
N LYS A 85 3.47 0.12 6.34
CA LYS A 85 4.71 -0.37 5.74
C LYS A 85 4.38 -1.32 4.61
N ILE A 86 5.17 -1.21 3.56
CA ILE A 86 5.18 -2.16 2.46
C ILE A 86 6.36 -3.09 2.68
N VAL A 87 6.05 -4.34 3.02
CA VAL A 87 7.04 -5.40 3.25
C VAL A 87 7.06 -6.33 2.05
N VAL A 88 8.23 -6.60 1.51
CA VAL A 88 8.41 -7.61 0.47
C VAL A 88 9.10 -8.83 1.07
N HIS A 89 8.52 -10.00 0.82
CA HIS A 89 9.09 -11.30 1.12
C HIS A 89 9.67 -11.91 -0.15
N LEU A 90 10.98 -12.14 -0.14
CA LEU A 90 11.69 -12.85 -1.19
C LEU A 90 11.67 -14.34 -0.83
N ARG A 91 10.85 -15.13 -1.52
CA ARG A 91 10.66 -16.56 -1.19
C ARG A 91 11.94 -17.35 -1.43
N SER A 92 12.69 -17.02 -2.48
CA SER A 92 13.92 -17.72 -2.88
C SER A 92 15.00 -17.76 -1.81
N ILE A 93 15.06 -16.75 -0.94
CA ILE A 93 16.07 -16.64 0.13
C ILE A 93 15.44 -16.49 1.52
N ASN A 94 14.12 -16.68 1.63
CA ASN A 94 13.33 -16.51 2.83
C ASN A 94 13.62 -15.23 3.64
N ARG A 95 13.79 -14.08 2.95
CA ARG A 95 14.04 -12.78 3.60
C ARG A 95 12.88 -11.83 3.42
N LYS A 96 12.53 -11.10 4.47
CA LYS A 96 11.55 -10.01 4.45
C LYS A 96 12.26 -8.67 4.61
N THR A 97 11.81 -7.66 3.87
CA THR A 97 12.38 -6.32 3.97
C THR A 97 11.33 -5.24 3.70
N VAL A 98 11.45 -4.11 4.40
CA VAL A 98 10.62 -2.93 4.18
C VAL A 98 11.17 -2.14 3.01
N ILE A 99 10.30 -1.81 2.06
CA ILE A 99 10.66 -1.12 0.82
C ILE A 99 10.03 0.28 0.69
N GLY A 100 9.28 0.71 1.70
CA GLY A 100 8.64 2.01 1.75
C GLY A 100 7.28 1.96 2.45
N TYR A 101 6.48 2.99 2.22
CA TYR A 101 5.18 3.18 2.83
C TYR A 101 4.09 3.44 1.80
N VAL A 102 2.85 3.16 2.17
CA VAL A 102 1.67 3.60 1.43
C VAL A 102 1.58 5.15 1.50
N PRO A 103 1.25 5.85 0.40
CA PRO A 103 1.05 7.29 0.43
C PRO A 103 0.05 7.74 1.50
N ARG A 104 0.38 8.79 2.25
CA ARG A 104 -0.42 9.31 3.38
C ARG A 104 -1.91 9.51 3.06
N GLY A 105 -2.22 10.10 1.91
CA GLY A 105 -3.61 10.35 1.46
C GLY A 105 -4.41 9.10 1.05
N LEU A 106 -3.78 7.93 1.05
CA LEU A 106 -4.46 6.63 0.93
C LEU A 106 -4.36 5.83 2.24
N ALA A 107 -3.26 6.00 2.98
CA ALA A 107 -2.97 5.30 4.22
C ALA A 107 -4.07 5.47 5.26
N ALA A 108 -4.64 6.67 5.43
CA ALA A 108 -5.75 6.89 6.39
C ALA A 108 -6.95 5.97 6.15
N GLY A 109 -7.44 5.91 4.90
CA GLY A 109 -8.56 5.04 4.52
C GLY A 109 -8.21 3.56 4.58
N LEU A 110 -7.03 3.16 4.09
CA LEU A 110 -6.60 1.77 4.12
C LEU A 110 -6.32 1.26 5.54
N ALA A 111 -5.76 2.09 6.41
CA ALA A 111 -5.50 1.77 7.80
C ALA A 111 -6.80 1.40 8.50
N ALA A 112 -7.82 2.26 8.38
CA ALA A 112 -9.13 1.97 8.96
C ALA A 112 -9.77 0.69 8.39
N VAL A 113 -9.58 0.41 7.10
CA VAL A 113 -10.09 -0.83 6.47
C VAL A 113 -9.37 -2.08 6.99
N ILE A 114 -8.05 -2.03 7.15
CA ILE A 114 -7.24 -3.12 7.72
C ILE A 114 -7.61 -3.32 9.20
N ASP A 115 -7.68 -2.24 9.97
CA ASP A 115 -8.01 -2.26 11.40
C ASP A 115 -9.45 -2.76 11.63
N ALA A 116 -10.34 -2.58 10.65
CA ALA A 116 -11.69 -3.17 10.63
C ALA A 116 -11.71 -4.68 10.28
N GLY A 117 -10.55 -5.31 10.09
CA GLY A 117 -10.41 -6.74 9.82
C GLY A 117 -10.72 -7.15 8.38
N VAL A 118 -10.73 -6.21 7.44
CA VAL A 118 -10.88 -6.54 6.01
C VAL A 118 -9.52 -6.95 5.45
N ASN A 119 -9.49 -8.08 4.74
CA ASN A 119 -8.27 -8.56 4.09
C ASN A 119 -7.90 -7.65 2.93
N VAL A 120 -6.72 -7.04 2.99
CA VAL A 120 -6.17 -6.20 1.92
C VAL A 120 -4.93 -6.88 1.37
N LYS A 121 -4.94 -7.18 0.08
CA LYS A 121 -3.81 -7.81 -0.62
C LYS A 121 -3.00 -6.74 -1.34
N ALA A 122 -1.69 -6.93 -1.36
CA ALA A 122 -0.77 -6.15 -2.17
C ALA A 122 0.02 -7.07 -3.10
N GLU A 123 0.20 -6.62 -4.33
CA GLU A 123 1.03 -7.26 -5.33
C GLU A 123 2.10 -6.28 -5.77
N LEU A 124 3.35 -6.74 -5.77
CA LEU A 124 4.45 -5.96 -6.32
C LEU A 124 4.36 -6.05 -7.85
N LEU A 125 4.22 -4.91 -8.54
CA LEU A 125 4.17 -4.89 -9.99
C LEU A 125 5.56 -4.70 -10.59
N GLN A 126 6.31 -3.72 -10.10
CA GLN A 126 7.61 -3.36 -10.66
C GLN A 126 8.45 -2.53 -9.71
N ILE A 127 9.77 -2.73 -9.75
CA ILE A 127 10.74 -1.77 -9.21
C ILE A 127 11.13 -0.78 -10.31
N LEU A 128 10.92 0.50 -10.03
CA LEU A 128 11.18 1.62 -10.95
C LEU A 128 12.55 2.24 -10.67
N GLY A 129 13.10 2.97 -11.64
CA GLY A 129 14.33 3.74 -11.46
C GLY A 129 15.63 2.93 -11.46
N GLY A 130 16.72 3.58 -11.04
CA GLY A 130 18.08 3.06 -11.11
C GLY A 130 18.68 3.12 -12.51
N TYR A 131 18.39 4.18 -13.27
CA TYR A 131 18.92 4.41 -14.63
C TYR A 131 19.10 5.91 -14.88
N SER A 132 20.18 6.30 -15.56
CA SER A 132 20.55 7.67 -16.00
C SER A 132 19.80 8.83 -15.30
N TYR A 133 18.67 9.32 -15.85
CA TYR A 133 17.94 10.49 -15.34
C TYR A 133 16.95 10.18 -14.18
N LYS A 134 16.87 8.94 -13.73
CA LYS A 134 16.09 8.46 -12.57
C LYS A 134 16.95 7.50 -11.75
N GLU A 135 17.95 8.06 -11.09
CA GLU A 135 18.92 7.31 -10.29
C GLU A 135 18.25 6.63 -9.08
N SER A 136 17.25 7.26 -8.46
CA SER A 136 16.56 6.68 -7.32
C SER A 136 15.57 5.59 -7.71
N TYR A 137 15.61 4.49 -6.96
CA TYR A 137 14.66 3.40 -7.05
C TYR A 137 13.31 3.78 -6.43
N GLY A 138 12.25 3.32 -7.09
CA GLY A 138 10.88 3.38 -6.60
C GLY A 138 10.22 2.01 -6.70
N CYS A 139 9.00 1.91 -6.20
CA CYS A 139 8.22 0.68 -6.26
C CYS A 139 6.78 0.98 -6.66
N LEU A 140 6.26 0.19 -7.61
CA LEU A 140 4.87 0.19 -8.04
C LEU A 140 4.18 -1.06 -7.50
N LEU A 141 3.05 -0.86 -6.82
CA LEU A 141 2.23 -1.95 -6.28
C LEU A 141 0.80 -1.83 -6.78
N ASP A 142 0.11 -2.97 -6.81
CA ASP A 142 -1.34 -3.02 -6.90
C ASP A 142 -1.93 -3.46 -5.56
N ILE A 143 -2.97 -2.75 -5.11
CA ILE A 143 -3.67 -3.07 -3.87
C ILE A 143 -5.11 -3.47 -4.20
N THR A 144 -5.55 -4.60 -3.65
CA THR A 144 -6.90 -5.16 -3.83
C THR A 144 -7.53 -5.56 -2.49
N ILE A 145 -8.86 -5.55 -2.43
CA ILE A 145 -9.68 -5.78 -1.22
C ILE A 145 -10.74 -6.83 -1.52
#